data_AF-A0A1G8HMH3-F1
#
_entry.id   AF-A0A1G8HMH3-F1
#
_cell.length_a   1.000
_cell.length_b   1.000
_cell.length_c   1.000
_cell.angle_alpha   90.00
_cell.angle_beta   90.00
_cell.angle_gamma   90.00
#
_symmetry.space_group_name_H-M   'P 1'
#
loop_
_entity.id
_entity.type
_entity.pdbx_description
1 polymer ?
#
loop_
_entity_poly.entity_id
_entity_poly.type
_entity_poly.pdbx_seq_one_letter_code
_entity_poly.pdbx_strand_id
1 'polypeptide(L)'
;MEAADHHIAPVPLEKAYRLLNHGPSILVSARHGGIDNVMAAAWACALDFAPPKLTVVLDKATRTRALVEGSGTFVIQVPTAAQLQLTHAVGTHSLDAQPDKLARAGVQLFHMDGVDVPLVAGCSAWLACRLIPEPHNQTAYDLFIGEVVGAWADTRVFRDGHWHFEQADPSWRSLHYIAGGRFYAIGEALDAAPR
;
A
#
# COMPACT_ATOMS: atom_id res chain seq x y z
N MET A 1 -9.99 -12.92 19.46
CA MET A 1 -9.77 -13.58 18.15
C MET A 1 -10.66 -12.84 17.18
N GLU A 2 -10.14 -11.73 16.68
CA GLU A 2 -10.87 -10.80 15.82
C GLU A 2 -11.14 -11.51 14.50
N ALA A 3 -12.40 -11.51 14.05
CA ALA A 3 -12.81 -12.24 12.87
C ALA A 3 -11.96 -11.79 11.68
N ALA A 4 -11.25 -12.73 11.05
CA ALA A 4 -10.65 -12.48 9.75
C ALA A 4 -11.77 -11.96 8.85
N ASP A 5 -11.62 -10.74 8.34
CA ASP A 5 -12.62 -10.11 7.48
C ASP A 5 -12.91 -11.09 6.34
N HIS A 6 -14.16 -11.59 6.28
CA HIS A 6 -14.58 -12.68 5.38
C HIS A 6 -14.40 -12.34 3.90
N HIS A 7 -13.99 -11.11 3.59
CA HIS A 7 -13.81 -10.59 2.25
C HIS A 7 -12.35 -10.56 1.77
N ILE A 8 -11.35 -10.84 2.61
CA ILE A 8 -9.95 -10.84 2.14
C ILE A 8 -9.64 -12.16 1.43
N ALA A 9 -9.22 -12.08 0.16
CA ALA A 9 -8.82 -13.23 -0.64
C ALA A 9 -7.41 -13.05 -1.23
N PRO A 10 -6.64 -14.15 -1.42
CA PRO A 10 -5.37 -14.09 -2.10
C PRO A 10 -5.55 -13.70 -3.58
N VAL A 11 -4.63 -12.87 -4.08
CA VAL A 11 -4.54 -12.50 -5.49
C VAL A 11 -3.40 -13.29 -6.12
N PRO A 12 -3.61 -14.01 -7.24
CA PRO A 12 -2.53 -14.68 -7.94
C PRO A 12 -1.40 -13.70 -8.29
N LEU A 13 -0.15 -14.07 -8.03
CA LEU A 13 0.99 -13.16 -8.14
C LEU A 13 1.16 -12.58 -9.55
N GLU A 14 0.86 -13.36 -10.59
CA GLU A 14 0.87 -12.92 -11.99
C GLU A 14 -0.18 -11.84 -12.30
N LYS A 15 -1.14 -11.59 -11.39
CA LYS A 15 -2.15 -10.53 -11.48
C LYS A 15 -1.94 -9.41 -10.45
N ALA A 16 -0.97 -9.53 -9.54
CA ALA A 16 -0.79 -8.57 -8.44
C ALA A 16 -0.51 -7.15 -8.92
N TYR A 17 0.19 -6.98 -10.05
CA TYR A 17 0.47 -5.68 -10.66
C TYR A 17 -0.82 -4.87 -10.95
N ARG A 18 -1.95 -5.54 -11.21
CA ARG A 18 -3.25 -4.89 -11.48
C ARG A 18 -3.77 -4.11 -10.29
N LEU A 19 -3.33 -4.44 -9.07
CA LEU A 19 -3.69 -3.69 -7.86
C LEU A 19 -3.14 -2.25 -7.89
N LEU A 20 -2.04 -2.00 -8.62
CA LEU A 20 -1.39 -0.69 -8.70
C LEU A 20 -1.52 -0.01 -10.07
N ASN A 21 -2.02 -0.71 -11.10
CA ASN A 21 -2.05 -0.22 -12.49
C ASN A 21 -2.80 1.12 -12.69
N HIS A 22 -3.80 1.41 -11.86
CA HIS A 22 -4.55 2.67 -11.94
C HIS A 22 -3.86 3.83 -11.21
N GLY A 23 -2.66 3.62 -10.65
CA GLY A 23 -1.83 4.62 -10.00
C GLY A 23 -2.42 5.20 -8.70
N PRO A 24 -2.90 4.36 -7.75
CA PRO A 24 -3.36 4.86 -6.46
C PRO A 24 -2.20 5.42 -5.64
N SER A 25 -2.48 6.41 -4.81
CA SER A 25 -1.64 6.68 -3.64
C SER A 25 -1.75 5.50 -2.68
N ILE A 26 -0.64 5.08 -2.08
CA ILE A 26 -0.56 3.88 -1.25
C ILE A 26 -0.19 4.22 0.19
N LEU A 27 -0.37 3.25 1.09
CA LEU A 27 0.29 3.25 2.38
C LEU A 27 1.44 2.24 2.36
N VAL A 28 2.58 2.62 2.93
CA VAL A 28 3.73 1.74 3.15
C VAL A 28 3.78 1.42 4.63
N SER A 29 3.64 0.15 5.00
CA SER A 29 3.93 -0.33 6.36
C SER A 29 5.23 -1.12 6.38
N ALA A 30 5.97 -1.00 7.48
CA ALA A 30 7.23 -1.69 7.71
C ALA A 30 7.43 -1.97 9.20
N ARG A 31 8.20 -3.01 9.51
CA ARG A 31 8.55 -3.41 10.88
C ARG A 31 10.03 -3.71 10.98
N HIS A 32 10.70 -3.13 11.98
CA HIS A 32 12.07 -3.51 12.31
C HIS A 32 12.37 -3.24 13.79
N GLY A 33 13.08 -4.15 14.45
CA GLY A 33 13.41 -4.01 15.88
C GLY A 33 12.19 -3.91 16.80
N GLY A 34 11.07 -4.55 16.45
CA GLY A 34 9.81 -4.49 17.20
C GLY A 34 9.03 -3.18 17.04
N ILE A 35 9.46 -2.28 16.15
CA ILE A 35 8.79 -1.02 15.87
C ILE A 35 8.03 -1.15 14.55
N ASP A 36 6.74 -0.88 14.60
CA ASP A 36 5.85 -0.80 13.44
C ASP A 36 5.63 0.66 13.04
N ASN A 37 5.56 0.94 11.73
CA ASN A 37 5.18 2.25 11.23
C ASN A 37 4.38 2.15 9.92
N VAL A 38 3.63 3.20 9.63
CA VAL A 38 2.89 3.40 8.38
C VAL A 38 3.16 4.82 7.88
N MET A 39 3.38 4.97 6.57
CA MET A 39 3.38 6.27 5.90
C MET A 39 2.54 6.22 4.62
N ALA A 40 2.13 7.36 4.10
CA ALA A 40 1.57 7.46 2.76
C ALA A 40 2.68 7.70 1.73
N ALA A 41 2.54 7.15 0.53
CA ALA A 41 3.38 7.50 -0.61
C ALA A 41 2.52 7.58 -1.88
N ALA A 42 2.64 8.67 -2.63
CA ALA A 42 2.01 8.82 -3.94
C ALA A 42 2.91 8.30 -5.07
N TRP A 43 4.23 8.28 -4.85
CA TRP A 43 5.21 7.83 -5.83
C TRP A 43 5.48 6.34 -5.67
N ALA A 44 4.53 5.54 -6.11
CA ALA A 44 4.63 4.09 -6.22
C ALA A 44 4.10 3.63 -7.59
N CYS A 45 4.73 2.62 -8.19
CA CYS A 45 4.33 2.13 -9.51
C CYS A 45 4.65 0.64 -9.65
N ALA A 46 3.81 -0.10 -10.39
CA ALA A 46 4.17 -1.44 -10.84
C ALA A 46 5.39 -1.36 -11.79
N LEU A 47 6.32 -2.31 -11.66
CA LEU A 47 7.56 -2.36 -12.44
C LEU A 47 7.62 -3.57 -13.37
N ASP A 48 7.10 -4.72 -12.94
CA ASP A 48 7.19 -5.99 -13.68
C ASP A 48 5.95 -6.87 -13.42
N PHE A 49 5.67 -7.80 -14.34
CA PHE A 49 4.48 -8.65 -14.29
C PHE A 49 4.73 -9.97 -13.52
N ALA A 50 5.80 -10.71 -13.85
CA ALA A 50 6.06 -12.04 -13.31
C ALA A 50 7.57 -12.40 -13.32
N PRO A 51 8.26 -12.49 -12.15
CA PRO A 51 7.71 -12.23 -10.83
C PRO A 51 7.36 -10.74 -10.64
N PRO A 52 6.22 -10.42 -10.02
CA PRO A 52 5.73 -9.05 -9.87
C PRO A 52 6.71 -8.19 -9.07
N LYS A 53 6.99 -6.99 -9.57
CA LYS A 53 7.84 -6.00 -8.90
C LYS A 53 7.17 -4.64 -8.91
N LEU A 54 7.54 -3.81 -7.96
CA LEU A 54 7.12 -2.41 -7.88
C LEU A 54 8.27 -1.50 -7.50
N THR A 55 8.10 -0.22 -7.78
CA THR A 55 8.94 0.86 -7.26
C THR A 55 8.18 1.69 -6.25
N VAL A 56 8.89 2.23 -5.27
CA VAL A 56 8.38 3.25 -4.35
C VAL A 56 9.51 4.22 -3.98
N VAL A 57 9.21 5.51 -3.88
CA VAL A 57 10.17 6.51 -3.41
C VAL A 57 9.99 6.74 -1.92
N LEU A 58 11.06 6.57 -1.14
CA LEU A 58 11.07 6.73 0.33
C LEU A 58 12.12 7.77 0.74
N ASP A 59 11.64 8.97 1.07
CA ASP A 59 12.50 10.10 1.45
C ASP A 59 13.39 9.78 2.67
N LYS A 60 14.61 10.32 2.66
CA LYS A 60 15.64 10.08 3.70
C LYS A 60 15.19 10.47 5.11
N ALA A 61 14.27 11.42 5.25
CA ALA A 61 13.74 11.87 6.54
C ALA A 61 12.63 10.95 7.09
N THR A 62 12.19 9.94 6.34
CA THR A 62 11.07 9.09 6.76
C THR A 62 11.56 7.95 7.65
N ARG A 63 10.90 7.78 8.81
CA ARG A 63 11.16 6.62 9.69
C ARG A 63 10.92 5.29 8.97
N THR A 64 9.92 5.24 8.08
CA THR A 64 9.60 4.01 7.33
C THR A 64 10.77 3.56 6.47
N ARG A 65 11.52 4.46 5.82
CA ARG A 65 12.73 4.10 5.07
C ARG A 65 13.71 3.30 5.92
N ALA A 66 14.04 3.78 7.11
CA ALA A 66 14.99 3.10 8.00
C ALA A 66 14.48 1.72 8.44
N LEU A 67 13.16 1.54 8.60
CA LEU A 67 12.57 0.23 8.91
C LEU A 67 12.66 -0.71 7.70
N VAL A 68 12.42 -0.22 6.47
CA VAL A 68 12.56 -0.99 5.24
C VAL A 68 14.01 -1.42 5.01
N GLU A 69 14.97 -0.49 5.15
CA GLU A 69 16.39 -0.79 5.01
C GLU A 69 16.89 -1.76 6.08
N GLY A 70 16.38 -1.65 7.32
CA GLY A 70 16.77 -2.54 8.43
C GLY A 70 16.18 -3.95 8.34
N SER A 71 14.96 -4.10 7.83
CA SER A 71 14.27 -5.40 7.77
C SER A 71 14.32 -6.09 6.41
N GLY A 72 14.55 -5.33 5.32
CA GLY A 72 14.43 -5.83 3.96
C GLY A 72 13.00 -6.22 3.55
N THR A 73 11.97 -5.86 4.32
CA THR A 73 10.57 -6.21 4.04
C THR A 73 9.63 -5.03 4.30
N PHE A 74 8.53 -4.98 3.55
CA PHE A 74 7.49 -3.97 3.69
C PHE A 74 6.18 -4.43 3.06
N VAL A 75 5.08 -3.74 3.36
CA VAL A 75 3.78 -3.96 2.71
C VAL A 75 3.33 -2.67 2.03
N ILE A 76 2.96 -2.78 0.76
CA ILE A 76 2.24 -1.75 0.01
C ILE A 76 0.75 -2.07 0.09
N GLN A 77 -0.07 -1.10 0.45
CA GLN A 77 -1.52 -1.29 0.51
C GLN A 77 -2.27 -0.11 -0.09
N VAL A 78 -3.41 -0.40 -0.71
CA VAL A 78 -4.25 0.58 -1.41
C VAL A 78 -5.30 1.12 -0.44
N PRO A 79 -5.17 2.34 0.08
CA PRO A 79 -6.15 2.94 0.95
C PRO A 79 -7.44 3.28 0.19
N THR A 80 -8.53 3.33 0.94
CA THR A 80 -9.87 3.62 0.42
C THR A 80 -10.29 5.07 0.72
N ALA A 81 -11.34 5.56 0.07
CA ALA A 81 -11.88 6.90 0.34
C ALA A 81 -12.36 7.05 1.80
N ALA A 82 -12.81 5.98 2.45
CA ALA A 82 -13.09 5.96 3.89
C ALA A 82 -11.85 6.29 4.75
N GLN A 83 -10.65 5.98 4.25
CA GLN A 83 -9.38 6.20 4.94
C GLN A 83 -8.72 7.55 4.60
N LEU A 84 -9.41 8.48 3.92
CA LEU A 84 -8.84 9.78 3.50
C LEU A 84 -8.08 10.50 4.62
N GLN A 85 -8.70 10.63 5.80
CA GLN A 85 -8.07 11.33 6.93
C GLN A 85 -6.88 10.56 7.50
N LEU A 86 -6.98 9.23 7.58
CA LEU A 86 -5.87 8.35 7.98
C LEU A 86 -4.70 8.49 7.02
N THR A 87 -4.93 8.37 5.71
CA THR A 87 -3.91 8.50 4.66
C THR A 87 -3.19 9.84 4.74
N HIS A 88 -3.94 10.94 4.89
CA HIS A 88 -3.35 12.27 5.04
C HIS A 88 -2.54 12.39 6.35
N ALA A 89 -3.05 11.89 7.47
CA ALA A 89 -2.37 11.95 8.77
C ALA A 89 -1.04 11.17 8.75
N VAL A 90 -1.04 9.93 8.22
CA VAL A 90 0.19 9.13 8.18
C VAL A 90 1.21 9.62 7.15
N GLY A 91 0.78 10.42 6.16
CA GLY A 91 1.67 11.10 5.21
C GLY A 91 2.28 12.41 5.72
N THR A 92 1.67 13.05 6.72
CA THR A 92 2.10 14.37 7.20
C THR A 92 2.84 14.34 8.54
N HIS A 93 2.73 13.24 9.29
CA HIS A 93 3.30 13.11 10.63
C HIS A 93 4.40 12.03 10.61
N SER A 94 5.56 12.28 11.22
CA SER A 94 6.63 11.28 11.34
C SER A 94 6.60 10.61 12.71
N LEU A 95 6.90 9.30 12.74
CA LEU A 95 6.98 8.55 14.00
C LEU A 95 8.07 9.09 14.92
N ASP A 96 9.18 9.60 14.38
CA ASP A 96 10.30 10.13 15.18
C ASP A 96 9.89 11.40 15.97
N ALA A 97 8.97 12.20 15.41
CA ALA A 97 8.44 13.39 16.08
C ALA A 97 7.23 13.07 16.97
N GLN A 98 6.50 11.99 16.67
CA GLN A 98 5.26 11.61 17.31
C GLN A 98 5.19 10.09 17.49
N PRO A 99 5.66 9.56 18.62
CA PRO A 99 5.72 8.12 18.87
C PRO A 99 4.34 7.43 18.88
N ASP A 100 3.26 8.18 19.17
CA ASP A 100 1.87 7.71 19.18
C ASP A 100 1.13 7.97 17.85
N LYS A 101 1.87 8.30 16.77
CA LYS A 101 1.34 8.60 15.43
C LYS A 101 0.24 7.63 14.96
N LEU A 102 0.48 6.33 15.06
CA LEU A 102 -0.45 5.32 14.54
C LEU A 102 -1.80 5.36 15.27
N ALA A 103 -1.76 5.47 16.60
CA ALA A 103 -2.96 5.59 17.42
C ALA A 103 -3.71 6.90 17.11
N ARG A 104 -3.00 8.03 17.00
CA ARG A 104 -3.60 9.33 16.64
C ARG A 104 -4.26 9.33 15.27
N ALA A 105 -3.65 8.64 14.30
CA ALA A 105 -4.18 8.52 12.94
C ALA A 105 -5.29 7.45 12.82
N GLY A 106 -5.63 6.76 13.91
CA GLY A 106 -6.65 5.71 13.92
C GLY A 106 -6.24 4.46 13.12
N VAL A 107 -4.93 4.21 12.99
CA VAL A 107 -4.44 3.03 12.26
C VAL A 107 -4.72 1.78 13.08
N GLN A 108 -5.46 0.85 12.48
CA GLN A 108 -5.63 -0.51 12.99
C GLN A 108 -4.73 -1.44 12.18
N LEU A 109 -3.84 -2.15 12.88
CA LEU A 109 -2.92 -3.10 12.29
C LEU A 109 -3.41 -4.53 12.51
N PHE A 110 -3.26 -5.37 11.49
CA PHE A 110 -3.48 -6.82 11.58
C PHE A 110 -2.32 -7.57 10.92
N HIS A 111 -2.26 -8.88 11.11
CA HIS A 111 -1.21 -9.74 10.55
C HIS A 111 -1.84 -10.83 9.70
N MET A 112 -1.11 -11.26 8.67
CA MET A 112 -1.47 -12.43 7.86
C MET A 112 -0.38 -13.49 8.01
N ASP A 113 -0.77 -14.75 7.96
CA ASP A 113 0.17 -15.87 8.08
C ASP A 113 1.24 -15.78 6.98
N GLY A 114 2.51 -15.87 7.40
CA GLY A 114 3.66 -15.77 6.49
C GLY A 114 4.07 -14.35 6.10
N VAL A 115 3.48 -13.30 6.72
CA VAL A 115 3.88 -11.90 6.53
C VAL A 115 4.34 -11.29 7.85
N ASP A 116 5.64 -11.02 7.97
CA ASP A 116 6.25 -10.48 9.20
C ASP A 116 5.99 -8.99 9.44
N VAL A 117 5.40 -8.31 8.46
CA VAL A 117 5.11 -6.86 8.47
C VAL A 117 3.62 -6.65 8.72
N PRO A 118 3.21 -5.72 9.60
CA PRO A 118 1.81 -5.48 9.86
C PRO A 118 1.09 -4.86 8.66
N LEU A 119 -0.16 -5.26 8.45
CA LEU A 119 -1.06 -4.76 7.41
C LEU A 119 -2.05 -3.76 8.02
N VAL A 120 -2.48 -2.78 7.23
CA VAL A 120 -3.46 -1.77 7.65
C VAL A 120 -4.86 -2.24 7.33
N ALA A 121 -5.71 -2.38 8.34
CA ALA A 121 -7.10 -2.78 8.17
C ALA A 121 -7.90 -1.71 7.40
N GLY A 122 -8.88 -2.14 6.61
CA GLY A 122 -9.76 -1.26 5.83
C GLY A 122 -9.18 -0.76 4.49
N CYS A 123 -7.95 -1.15 4.13
CA CYS A 123 -7.44 -1.00 2.78
C CYS A 123 -8.14 -1.98 1.83
N SER A 124 -8.14 -1.69 0.52
CA SER A 124 -8.76 -2.55 -0.49
C SER A 124 -7.82 -3.63 -1.03
N ALA A 125 -6.51 -3.46 -0.86
CA ALA A 125 -5.50 -4.40 -1.32
C ALA A 125 -4.20 -4.29 -0.52
N TRP A 126 -3.44 -5.38 -0.47
CA TRP A 126 -2.15 -5.50 0.21
C TRP A 126 -1.17 -6.31 -0.62
N LEU A 127 0.08 -5.87 -0.68
CA LEU A 127 1.19 -6.50 -1.39
C LEU A 127 2.38 -6.61 -0.41
N ALA A 128 2.66 -7.82 0.05
CA ALA A 128 3.86 -8.11 0.83
C ALA A 128 5.08 -8.09 -0.08
N CYS A 129 6.08 -7.31 0.28
CA CYS A 129 7.23 -7.02 -0.55
C CYS A 129 8.54 -7.39 0.17
N ARG A 130 9.45 -7.98 -0.60
CA ARG A 130 10.86 -8.11 -0.23
C ARG A 130 11.67 -7.05 -0.98
N LEU A 131 12.48 -6.29 -0.26
CA LEU A 131 13.39 -5.31 -0.83
C LEU A 131 14.40 -6.00 -1.74
N ILE A 132 14.56 -5.49 -2.96
CA ILE A 132 15.69 -5.76 -3.83
C ILE A 132 16.72 -4.64 -3.59
N PRO A 133 17.85 -4.91 -2.92
CA PRO A 133 18.81 -3.87 -2.60
C PRO A 133 19.45 -3.29 -3.86
N GLU A 134 19.25 -1.99 -4.09
CA GLU A 134 19.86 -1.23 -5.17
C GLU A 134 20.51 0.03 -4.58
N PRO A 135 21.74 -0.07 -4.04
CA PRO A 135 22.35 0.99 -3.24
C PRO A 135 22.46 2.35 -3.97
N HIS A 136 22.72 2.32 -5.28
CA HIS A 136 22.77 3.53 -6.08
C HIS A 136 21.40 4.21 -6.14
N ASN A 137 20.34 3.47 -6.48
CA ASN A 137 18.98 4.00 -6.60
C ASN A 137 18.47 4.56 -5.27
N GLN A 138 18.69 3.82 -4.18
CA GLN A 138 18.30 4.22 -2.83
C GLN A 138 19.02 5.48 -2.35
N THR A 139 20.27 5.70 -2.78
CA THR A 139 21.07 6.85 -2.34
C THR A 139 20.80 8.08 -3.21
N ALA A 140 20.83 7.90 -4.53
CA ALA A 140 20.76 8.99 -5.51
C ALA A 140 19.34 9.48 -5.76
N TYR A 141 18.34 8.59 -5.72
CA TYR A 141 16.97 8.88 -6.14
C TYR A 141 15.92 8.58 -5.08
N ASP A 142 16.35 8.08 -3.92
CA ASP A 142 15.46 7.58 -2.86
C ASP A 142 14.48 6.52 -3.38
N LEU A 143 14.88 5.81 -4.45
CA LEU A 143 14.07 4.87 -5.19
C LEU A 143 14.34 3.44 -4.70
N PHE A 144 13.28 2.78 -4.26
CA PHE A 144 13.30 1.41 -3.76
C PHE A 144 12.59 0.50 -4.74
N ILE A 145 13.10 -0.73 -4.89
CA ILE A 145 12.49 -1.78 -5.70
C ILE A 145 12.05 -2.91 -4.76
N GLY A 146 10.80 -3.32 -4.87
CA GLY A 146 10.25 -4.46 -4.12
C GLY A 146 9.83 -5.59 -5.04
N GLU A 147 10.21 -6.82 -4.73
CA GLU A 147 9.58 -8.03 -5.26
C GLU A 147 8.32 -8.33 -4.44
N VAL A 148 7.17 -8.48 -5.10
CA VAL A 148 5.93 -8.85 -4.43
C VAL A 148 5.94 -10.36 -4.21
N VAL A 149 5.97 -10.77 -2.94
CA VAL A 149 6.02 -12.19 -2.52
C VAL A 149 4.66 -12.72 -2.07
N GLY A 150 3.69 -11.83 -1.84
CA GLY A 150 2.30 -12.16 -1.50
C GLY A 150 1.38 -11.00 -1.82
N ALA A 151 0.16 -11.29 -2.26
CA ALA A 151 -0.84 -10.28 -2.57
C ALA A 151 -2.24 -10.73 -2.14
N TRP A 152 -3.01 -9.79 -1.61
CA TRP A 152 -4.39 -9.99 -1.18
C TRP A 152 -5.22 -8.77 -1.52
N ALA A 153 -6.53 -8.97 -1.66
CA ALA A 153 -7.45 -7.87 -1.85
C ALA A 153 -8.81 -8.18 -1.24
N ASP A 154 -9.56 -7.10 -1.00
CA ASP A 154 -10.93 -7.17 -0.56
C ASP A 154 -11.85 -7.51 -1.74
N THR A 155 -12.49 -8.67 -1.66
CA THR A 155 -13.37 -9.23 -2.71
C THR A 155 -14.57 -8.37 -3.05
N ARG A 156 -14.96 -7.42 -2.17
CA ARG A 156 -16.01 -6.45 -2.46
C ARG A 156 -15.63 -5.53 -3.62
N VAL A 157 -14.33 -5.26 -3.80
CA VAL A 157 -13.84 -4.26 -4.76
C VAL A 157 -12.77 -4.81 -5.73
N PHE A 158 -12.11 -5.92 -5.42
CA PHE A 158 -11.22 -6.61 -6.35
C PHE A 158 -11.42 -8.13 -6.30
N ARG A 159 -11.80 -8.72 -7.43
CA ARG A 159 -12.02 -10.18 -7.56
C ARG A 159 -11.80 -10.62 -9.00
N ASP A 160 -11.47 -11.90 -9.19
CA ASP A 160 -11.15 -12.51 -10.49
C ASP A 160 -10.04 -11.79 -11.27
N GLY A 161 -9.19 -11.04 -10.55
CA GLY A 161 -8.11 -10.24 -11.12
C GLY A 161 -8.54 -8.89 -11.70
N HIS A 162 -9.70 -8.37 -11.33
CA HIS A 162 -10.24 -7.11 -11.83
C HIS A 162 -10.80 -6.26 -10.67
N TRP A 163 -10.71 -4.94 -10.82
CA TRP A 163 -11.39 -3.99 -9.96
C TRP A 163 -12.87 -3.90 -10.33
N HIS A 164 -13.73 -3.73 -9.33
CA HIS A 164 -15.19 -3.57 -9.46
C HIS A 164 -15.66 -2.35 -8.65
N PHE A 165 -14.95 -1.23 -8.78
CA PHE A 165 -15.25 0.01 -8.03
C PHE A 165 -16.65 0.56 -8.32
N GLU A 166 -17.16 0.31 -9.52
CA GLU A 166 -18.49 0.70 -9.97
C GLU A 166 -19.63 -0.11 -9.32
N GLN A 167 -19.31 -1.24 -8.69
CA GLN A 167 -20.27 -2.11 -8.01
C GLN A 167 -20.14 -2.04 -6.48
N ALA A 168 -19.06 -1.45 -5.98
CA ALA A 168 -18.80 -1.28 -4.55
C ALA A 168 -19.34 0.06 -4.03
N ASP A 169 -19.50 0.15 -2.71
CA ASP A 169 -19.78 1.44 -2.07
C ASP A 169 -18.67 2.47 -2.42
N PRO A 170 -18.99 3.73 -2.76
CA PRO A 170 -18.00 4.72 -3.16
C PRO A 170 -16.87 4.96 -2.15
N SER A 171 -17.10 4.64 -0.88
CA SER A 171 -16.08 4.67 0.18
C SER A 171 -14.90 3.71 -0.06
N TRP A 172 -15.06 2.68 -0.90
CA TRP A 172 -14.00 1.73 -1.30
C TRP A 172 -13.11 2.22 -2.44
N ARG A 173 -13.47 3.34 -3.09
CA ARG A 173 -12.65 3.91 -4.16
C ARG A 173 -11.25 4.24 -3.65
N SER A 174 -10.23 3.93 -4.45
CA SER A 174 -8.85 4.29 -4.11
C SER A 174 -8.62 5.79 -4.16
N LEU A 175 -7.61 6.26 -3.44
CA LEU A 175 -7.23 7.67 -3.35
C LEU A 175 -6.07 8.00 -4.30
N HIS A 176 -6.12 9.16 -4.94
CA HIS A 176 -5.10 9.70 -5.83
C HIS A 176 -4.74 11.12 -5.38
N TYR A 177 -3.59 11.25 -4.72
CA TYR A 177 -3.10 12.50 -4.14
C TYR A 177 -2.68 13.52 -5.19
N ILE A 178 -2.91 14.81 -4.90
CA ILE A 178 -2.44 15.93 -5.72
C ILE A 178 -1.48 16.81 -4.90
N ALA A 179 -1.99 17.51 -3.88
CA ALA A 179 -1.22 18.44 -3.06
C ALA A 179 -1.98 18.84 -1.78
N GLY A 180 -1.25 19.16 -0.71
CA GLY A 180 -1.82 19.57 0.58
C GLY A 180 -2.71 18.47 1.17
N GLY A 181 -3.99 18.75 1.35
CA GLY A 181 -5.00 17.76 1.77
C GLY A 181 -5.91 17.27 0.65
N ARG A 182 -5.57 17.54 -0.63
CA ARG A 182 -6.45 17.24 -1.78
C ARG A 182 -6.11 15.91 -2.42
N PHE A 183 -7.16 15.11 -2.61
CA PHE A 183 -7.14 13.83 -3.33
C PHE A 183 -8.33 13.79 -4.30
N TYR A 184 -8.19 12.98 -5.36
CA TYR A 184 -9.32 12.46 -6.12
C TYR A 184 -9.54 11.00 -5.76
N ALA A 185 -10.79 10.55 -5.79
CA ALA A 185 -11.09 9.13 -5.76
C ALA A 185 -11.04 8.57 -7.20
N ILE A 186 -10.73 7.28 -7.38
CA ILE A 186 -10.82 6.64 -8.70
C ILE A 186 -12.23 6.85 -9.30
N GLY A 187 -12.30 7.08 -10.60
CA GLY A 187 -13.49 7.57 -11.31
C GLY A 187 -14.39 6.49 -11.90
N GLU A 188 -15.09 6.85 -12.98
CA GLU A 188 -15.99 5.96 -13.72
C GLU A 188 -15.21 4.92 -14.54
N ALA A 189 -15.77 3.71 -14.63
CA ALA A 189 -15.26 2.69 -15.54
C ALA A 189 -15.67 3.04 -16.98
N LEU A 190 -14.72 2.94 -17.91
CA LEU A 190 -14.93 3.18 -19.33
C LEU A 190 -14.26 2.05 -20.12
N ASP A 191 -15.00 1.44 -21.04
CA ASP A 191 -14.51 0.35 -21.87
C ASP A 191 -14.18 0.85 -23.28
N ALA A 192 -12.95 0.59 -23.73
CA ALA A 192 -12.59 0.74 -25.12
C ALA A 192 -13.11 -0.46 -25.94
N ALA A 193 -13.40 -0.24 -27.22
CA ALA A 193 -13.81 -1.33 -28.10
C ALA A 193 -12.78 -2.46 -28.09
N PRO A 194 -13.21 -3.73 -28.07
CA PRO A 194 -12.30 -4.87 -28.15
C PRO A 194 -11.48 -4.77 -29.45
N ARG A 195 -10.23 -5.24 -29.37
CA ARG A 195 -9.36 -5.40 -30.55
C ARG A 195 -9.88 -6.50 -31.47
#